data_AF-A0A3J4QS28-F1
#
_entry.id   AF-A0A3J4QS28-F1
#
_cell.length_a   1.000
_cell.length_b   1.000
_cell.length_c   1.000
_cell.angle_alpha   90.00
_cell.angle_beta   90.00
_cell.angle_gamma   90.00
#
_symmetry.space_group_name_H-M   'P 1'
#
loop_
_entity.id
_entity.type
_entity.pdbx_description
1 polymer ?
#
loop_
_entity_poly.entity_id
_entity_poly.type
_entity_poly.pdbx_seq_one_letter_code
_entity_poly.pdbx_strand_id
1 'polypeptide(L)'
;HGVFDDVVVPSAPLKVTVKAGDPVGFLGAQDLADEDNYPQIITTDYKAHIELLSLDEHVPDVVANVKGIKTGKQFIKLKLKRPLYLRNGEDEESTFEQMSAITRADAGKIIPRDATYPFTDKNGVTYFQIRPHTWMHQDDVEQLSQHDLAGLDFDCIEAEHTTDFTRTLDERWVIDALKSISSHFDSEKGPASAQAKM
;
A
#
# COMPACT_ATOMS: atom_id res chain seq x y z
N HIS A 1 -15.16 20.71 -25.70
CA HIS A 1 -14.82 21.64 -24.62
C HIS A 1 -15.79 21.40 -23.49
N GLY A 2 -15.35 20.85 -22.36
CA GLY A 2 -16.22 20.70 -21.18
C GLY A 2 -16.38 22.05 -20.50
N VAL A 3 -17.61 22.46 -20.24
CA VAL A 3 -17.93 23.65 -19.45
C VAL A 3 -17.97 23.18 -17.99
N PHE A 4 -17.12 23.78 -17.15
CA PHE A 4 -17.19 23.60 -15.70
C PHE A 4 -18.62 24.00 -15.28
N ASP A 5 -19.37 23.08 -14.68
CA ASP A 5 -20.78 23.22 -14.20
C ASP A 5 -21.93 22.78 -15.13
N ASP A 6 -21.69 22.06 -16.23
CA ASP A 6 -22.79 21.45 -16.99
C ASP A 6 -22.64 19.92 -17.12
N VAL A 7 -23.65 19.18 -16.66
CA VAL A 7 -23.68 17.72 -16.77
C VAL A 7 -24.12 17.38 -18.20
N VAL A 8 -23.15 17.20 -19.08
CA VAL A 8 -23.41 16.78 -20.46
C VAL A 8 -23.67 15.28 -20.50
N VAL A 9 -24.93 14.89 -20.68
CA VAL A 9 -25.29 13.51 -21.01
C VAL A 9 -24.99 13.29 -22.50
N PRO A 10 -24.06 12.39 -22.86
CA PRO A 10 -23.76 12.13 -24.26
C PRO A 10 -24.97 11.53 -24.98
N SER A 11 -25.17 11.92 -26.25
CA SER A 11 -26.29 11.43 -27.08
C SER A 11 -26.19 9.94 -27.47
N ALA A 12 -25.02 9.33 -27.28
CA ALA A 12 -24.80 7.89 -27.42
C ALA A 12 -23.92 7.40 -26.26
N PRO A 13 -24.08 6.14 -25.80
CA PRO A 13 -23.22 5.58 -24.76
C PRO A 13 -21.74 5.76 -25.11
N LEU A 14 -21.01 6.48 -24.27
CA LEU A 14 -19.56 6.62 -24.44
C LEU A 14 -18.91 5.28 -24.11
N LYS A 15 -18.59 4.49 -25.15
CA LYS A 15 -17.67 3.36 -25.00
C LYS A 15 -16.25 3.90 -24.90
N VAL A 16 -15.84 4.25 -23.69
CA VAL A 16 -14.43 4.52 -23.39
C VAL A 16 -13.76 3.17 -23.16
N THR A 17 -12.82 2.80 -24.02
CA THR A 17 -11.94 1.67 -23.75
C THR A 17 -10.69 2.21 -23.08
N VAL A 18 -10.50 1.88 -21.81
CA VAL A 18 -9.27 2.16 -21.07
C VAL A 18 -8.43 0.89 -21.07
N LYS A 19 -7.18 0.98 -21.52
CA LYS A 19 -6.24 -0.15 -21.45
C LYS A 19 -5.52 -0.12 -20.12
N ALA A 20 -5.06 -1.29 -19.68
CA ALA A 20 -4.18 -1.38 -18.51
C ALA A 20 -2.93 -0.50 -18.72
N GLY A 21 -2.68 0.41 -17.79
CA GLY A 21 -1.59 1.38 -17.85
C GLY A 21 -1.96 2.73 -18.46
N ASP A 22 -3.15 2.89 -19.04
CA ASP A 22 -3.62 4.20 -19.50
C ASP A 22 -3.88 5.11 -18.29
N PRO A 23 -3.50 6.40 -18.36
CA PRO A 23 -3.83 7.35 -17.30
C PRO A 23 -5.34 7.61 -17.28
N VAL A 24 -5.97 7.37 -16.13
CA VAL A 24 -7.42 7.55 -15.92
C VAL A 24 -7.78 8.82 -15.15
N GLY A 25 -6.78 9.58 -14.70
CA GLY A 25 -7.00 10.81 -13.94
C GLY A 25 -5.72 11.30 -13.26
N PHE A 26 -5.89 12.26 -12.37
CA PHE A 26 -4.85 12.81 -11.51
C PHE A 26 -5.09 12.36 -10.06
N LEU A 27 -4.01 12.27 -9.26
CA LEU A 27 -4.13 12.01 -7.83
C LEU A 27 -4.79 13.21 -7.13
N GLY A 28 -5.63 12.93 -6.14
CA GLY A 28 -6.18 13.97 -5.26
C GLY A 28 -5.12 14.46 -4.29
N ALA A 29 -5.04 15.78 -4.10
CA ALA A 29 -4.17 16.40 -3.11
C ALA A 29 -4.87 16.49 -1.75
N GLN A 30 -4.17 16.10 -0.69
CA GLN A 30 -4.62 16.23 0.69
C GLN A 30 -3.53 16.92 1.51
N ASP A 31 -3.83 18.12 2.00
CA ASP A 31 -2.96 18.82 2.94
C ASP A 31 -3.16 18.24 4.35
N LEU A 32 -2.05 17.83 4.95
CA LEU A 32 -1.94 17.31 6.31
C LEU A 32 -1.23 18.35 7.15
N ALA A 33 -1.89 18.79 8.23
CA ALA A 33 -1.29 19.66 9.23
C ALA A 33 -0.74 18.83 10.38
N ASP A 34 0.53 19.05 10.72
CA ASP A 34 1.09 18.56 11.97
C ASP A 34 0.61 19.47 13.11
N GLU A 35 -0.48 19.07 13.76
CA GLU A 35 -1.13 19.83 14.83
C GLU A 35 -0.23 20.00 16.08
N ASP A 36 0.80 19.16 16.23
CA ASP A 36 1.70 19.17 17.38
C ASP A 36 2.88 20.15 17.22
N ASN A 37 3.07 20.74 16.03
CA ASN A 37 4.13 21.70 15.74
C ASN A 37 3.60 23.15 15.62
N TYR A 38 4.33 24.12 16.18
CA TYR A 38 4.06 25.55 15.99
C TYR A 38 5.31 26.32 15.51
N PRO A 39 5.29 26.96 14.33
CA PRO A 39 4.17 27.02 13.38
C PRO A 39 3.85 25.64 12.77
N GLN A 40 2.58 25.42 12.43
CA GLN A 40 2.13 24.18 11.82
C GLN A 40 2.91 23.90 10.54
N ILE A 41 3.47 22.70 10.45
CA ILE A 41 4.09 22.22 9.24
C ILE A 41 2.98 21.59 8.39
N ILE A 42 2.74 22.14 7.21
CA ILE A 42 1.81 21.57 6.24
C ILE A 42 2.59 20.69 5.28
N THR A 43 2.12 19.47 5.10
CA THR A 43 2.63 18.53 4.09
C THR A 43 1.48 18.14 3.16
N THR A 44 1.74 18.02 1.86
CA THR A 44 0.71 17.62 0.89
C THR A 44 0.97 16.19 0.43
N ASP A 45 0.00 15.32 0.66
CA ASP A 45 -0.03 13.96 0.12
C ASP A 45 -0.85 13.90 -1.17
N TYR A 46 -0.45 13.04 -2.11
CA TYR A 46 -1.20 12.77 -3.33
C TYR A 46 -1.70 11.32 -3.31
N LYS A 47 -3.03 11.13 -3.31
CA LYS A 47 -3.67 9.82 -3.11
C LYS A 47 -4.76 9.54 -4.14
N ALA A 48 -5.05 8.27 -4.34
CA ALA A 48 -6.22 7.80 -5.06
C ALA A 48 -6.91 6.72 -4.22
N HIS A 49 -8.24 6.71 -4.24
CA HIS A 49 -9.06 5.64 -3.68
C HIS A 49 -9.60 4.79 -4.82
N ILE A 50 -9.47 3.47 -4.70
CA ILE A 50 -9.89 2.52 -5.74
C ILE A 50 -10.84 1.52 -5.08
N GLU A 51 -12.04 1.39 -5.64
CA GLU A 51 -13.04 0.42 -5.19
C GLU A 51 -13.51 -0.44 -6.37
N LEU A 52 -13.73 -1.72 -6.10
CA LEU A 52 -14.39 -2.64 -7.03
C LEU A 52 -15.72 -3.07 -6.41
N LEU A 53 -16.82 -2.67 -7.02
CA LEU A 53 -18.15 -3.16 -6.69
C LEU A 53 -18.48 -4.30 -7.65
N SER A 54 -18.67 -5.51 -7.12
CA SER A 54 -18.90 -6.71 -7.92
C SER A 54 -19.89 -7.64 -7.23
N LEU A 55 -20.60 -8.43 -8.04
CA LEU A 55 -21.43 -9.56 -7.59
C LEU A 55 -20.73 -10.91 -7.86
N ASP A 56 -19.47 -10.87 -8.31
CA ASP A 56 -18.68 -12.07 -8.59
C ASP A 56 -18.12 -12.65 -7.28
N GLU A 57 -18.54 -13.88 -6.95
CA GLU A 57 -18.10 -14.61 -5.75
C GLU A 57 -16.60 -14.94 -5.76
N HIS A 58 -15.91 -14.80 -6.90
CA HIS A 58 -14.48 -15.05 -7.03
C HIS A 58 -13.58 -13.82 -6.81
N VAL A 59 -14.14 -12.65 -6.46
CA VAL A 59 -13.30 -11.48 -6.12
C VAL A 59 -12.29 -11.80 -5.00
N PRO A 60 -12.65 -12.52 -3.91
CA PRO A 60 -11.67 -12.94 -2.90
C PRO A 60 -10.51 -13.77 -3.46
N ASP A 61 -10.76 -14.63 -4.46
CA ASP A 61 -9.72 -15.45 -5.10
C ASP A 61 -8.69 -14.59 -5.86
N VAL A 62 -9.16 -13.49 -6.47
CA VAL A 62 -8.30 -12.51 -7.14
C VAL A 62 -7.46 -11.75 -6.11
N VAL A 63 -8.08 -11.30 -5.02
CA VAL A 63 -7.38 -10.56 -3.94
C VAL A 63 -6.31 -11.43 -3.27
N ALA A 64 -6.61 -12.71 -3.05
CA ALA A 64 -5.71 -13.68 -2.46
C ALA A 64 -4.66 -14.23 -3.44
N ASN A 65 -4.72 -13.87 -4.73
CA ASN A 65 -3.87 -14.41 -5.80
C ASN A 65 -3.76 -15.94 -5.75
N VAL A 66 -4.90 -16.66 -5.66
CA VAL A 66 -4.90 -18.12 -5.44
C VAL A 66 -4.20 -18.92 -6.55
N LYS A 67 -3.99 -18.30 -7.72
CA LYS A 67 -3.23 -18.89 -8.84
C LYS A 67 -1.72 -18.66 -8.74
N GLY A 68 -1.25 -17.91 -7.75
CA GLY A 68 0.17 -17.64 -7.53
C GLY A 68 0.82 -16.92 -8.69
N ILE A 69 0.14 -15.97 -9.34
CA ILE A 69 0.68 -15.24 -10.48
C ILE A 69 1.84 -14.36 -10.00
N LYS A 70 3.01 -14.55 -10.59
CA LYS A 70 4.24 -13.79 -10.26
C LYS A 70 4.75 -12.91 -11.39
N THR A 71 4.05 -12.83 -12.52
CA THR A 71 4.42 -11.96 -13.65
C THR A 71 4.13 -10.49 -13.36
N GLY A 72 4.76 -9.59 -14.11
CA GLY A 72 4.50 -8.14 -14.02
C GLY A 72 5.33 -7.45 -12.95
N LYS A 73 4.86 -6.28 -12.48
CA LYS A 73 5.58 -5.46 -11.50
C LYS A 73 5.77 -6.23 -10.20
N GLN A 74 6.91 -6.00 -9.57
CA GLN A 74 7.28 -6.58 -8.28
C GLN A 74 7.53 -5.46 -7.28
N PHE A 75 7.27 -5.75 -6.03
CA PHE A 75 7.40 -4.84 -4.91
C PHE A 75 8.12 -5.53 -3.76
N ILE A 76 8.67 -4.72 -2.86
CA ILE A 76 9.04 -5.17 -1.52
C ILE A 76 8.15 -4.47 -0.50
N LYS A 77 7.74 -5.19 0.54
CA LYS A 77 7.09 -4.64 1.73
C LYS A 77 8.01 -4.80 2.93
N LEU A 78 8.28 -3.71 3.64
CA LEU A 78 9.25 -3.72 4.74
C LEU A 78 8.61 -4.34 6.00
N LYS A 79 9.22 -5.39 6.56
CA LYS A 79 8.69 -6.00 7.80
C LYS A 79 9.01 -5.12 9.00
N LEU A 80 8.17 -5.21 10.04
CA LEU A 80 8.32 -4.47 11.29
C LEU A 80 9.50 -5.00 12.14
N LYS A 81 10.22 -4.09 12.81
CA LYS A 81 11.32 -4.37 13.76
C LYS A 81 12.45 -5.21 13.14
N ARG A 82 12.79 -4.95 11.88
CA ARG A 82 13.90 -5.59 11.18
C ARG A 82 15.11 -4.68 11.06
N PRO A 83 16.33 -5.26 11.09
CA PRO A 83 17.56 -4.48 11.01
C PRO A 83 17.71 -3.77 9.66
N LEU A 84 18.39 -2.63 9.72
CA LEU A 84 18.88 -1.93 8.53
C LEU A 84 20.37 -2.23 8.35
N TYR A 85 20.86 -2.14 7.11
CA TYR A 85 22.24 -2.47 6.76
C TYR A 85 22.91 -1.31 6.04
N LEU A 86 24.19 -1.10 6.35
CA LEU A 86 25.08 -0.20 5.61
C LEU A 86 25.90 -1.03 4.62
N ARG A 87 25.89 -0.63 3.34
CA ARG A 87 26.78 -1.21 2.34
C ARG A 87 28.14 -0.53 2.40
N ASN A 88 29.19 -1.32 2.55
CA ASN A 88 30.59 -0.90 2.49
C ASN A 88 31.27 -1.51 1.26
N GLY A 89 32.22 -0.79 0.66
CA GLY A 89 32.89 -1.23 -0.57
C GLY A 89 32.03 -1.06 -1.83
N GLU A 90 32.55 -1.51 -2.95
CA GLU A 90 31.93 -1.41 -4.27
C GLU A 90 31.88 -2.77 -4.95
N ASP A 91 30.88 -2.98 -5.81
CA ASP A 91 30.70 -4.18 -6.62
C ASP A 91 30.89 -5.49 -5.84
N GLU A 92 31.66 -6.44 -6.35
CA GLU A 92 31.82 -7.79 -5.78
C GLU A 92 32.44 -7.82 -4.37
N GLU A 93 33.16 -6.76 -3.98
CA GLU A 93 33.75 -6.61 -2.64
C GLU A 93 32.78 -5.97 -1.63
N SER A 94 31.54 -5.72 -2.03
CA SER A 94 30.53 -5.13 -1.16
C SER A 94 30.24 -6.03 0.04
N THR A 95 30.25 -5.43 1.22
CA THR A 95 29.81 -6.06 2.48
C THR A 95 28.66 -5.27 3.08
N PHE A 96 27.81 -5.96 3.84
CA PHE A 96 26.64 -5.37 4.49
C PHE A 96 26.78 -5.51 5.99
N GLU A 97 26.97 -4.38 6.66
CA GLU A 97 27.07 -4.32 8.11
C GLU A 97 25.71 -4.00 8.71
N GLN A 98 25.26 -4.84 9.65
CA GLN A 98 24.03 -4.60 10.37
C GLN A 98 24.16 -3.35 11.26
N MET A 99 23.25 -2.40 11.08
CA MET A 99 23.15 -1.21 11.90
C MET A 99 22.34 -1.47 13.18
N SER A 100 22.47 -0.59 14.17
CA SER A 100 21.58 -0.59 15.35
C SER A 100 20.16 -0.09 15.03
N ALA A 101 19.97 0.56 13.89
CA ALA A 101 18.69 1.05 13.41
C ALA A 101 17.79 -0.09 12.92
N ILE A 102 16.48 0.05 13.14
CA ILE A 102 15.46 -0.93 12.74
C ILE A 102 14.27 -0.24 12.08
N THR A 103 13.50 -1.00 11.30
CA THR A 103 12.22 -0.55 10.77
C THR A 103 11.21 -0.30 11.91
N ARG A 104 10.64 0.91 11.95
CA ARG A 104 9.50 1.28 12.80
C ARG A 104 8.42 1.96 11.96
N ALA A 105 8.49 3.28 11.79
CA ALA A 105 7.57 4.02 10.94
C ALA A 105 7.60 3.58 9.47
N ASP A 106 8.75 3.04 9.01
CA ASP A 106 8.87 2.49 7.66
C ASP A 106 8.26 1.09 7.49
N ALA A 107 7.85 0.43 8.58
CA ALA A 107 7.24 -0.89 8.48
C ALA A 107 5.93 -0.82 7.69
N GLY A 108 5.67 -1.83 6.85
CA GLY A 108 4.54 -1.85 5.94
C GLY A 108 4.74 -1.03 4.67
N LYS A 109 5.77 -0.19 4.58
CA LYS A 109 6.06 0.58 3.36
C LYS A 109 6.27 -0.36 2.17
N ILE A 110 5.55 -0.09 1.08
CA ILE A 110 5.63 -0.83 -0.17
C ILE A 110 6.44 -0.01 -1.18
N ILE A 111 7.47 -0.62 -1.76
CA ILE A 111 8.38 0.04 -2.70
C ILE A 111 8.49 -0.81 -3.97
N PRO A 112 8.38 -0.23 -5.19
CA PRO A 112 8.69 -0.94 -6.41
C PRO A 112 10.09 -1.55 -6.35
N ARG A 113 10.21 -2.84 -6.64
CA ARG A 113 11.48 -3.59 -6.47
C ARG A 113 12.59 -3.01 -7.35
N ASP A 114 12.25 -2.54 -8.55
CA ASP A 114 13.20 -1.88 -9.47
C ASP A 114 13.74 -0.55 -8.93
N ALA A 115 12.94 0.18 -8.15
CA ALA A 115 13.36 1.41 -7.49
C ALA A 115 14.30 1.17 -6.30
N THR A 116 14.53 -0.09 -5.90
CA THR A 116 15.38 -0.44 -4.75
C THR A 116 16.79 -0.89 -5.13
N TYR A 117 17.15 -0.80 -6.41
CA TYR A 117 18.47 -1.19 -6.93
C TYR A 117 19.02 -2.50 -6.31
N PRO A 118 18.30 -3.63 -6.45
CA PRO A 118 18.65 -4.87 -5.75
C PRO A 118 20.10 -5.28 -6.04
N PHE A 119 20.84 -5.61 -4.99
CA PHE A 119 22.23 -6.04 -5.07
C PHE A 119 22.37 -7.43 -4.49
N THR A 120 22.91 -8.38 -5.26
CA THR A 120 23.20 -9.73 -4.78
C THR A 120 24.69 -9.83 -4.46
N ASP A 121 25.02 -10.15 -3.22
CA ASP A 121 26.41 -10.32 -2.79
C ASP A 121 27.03 -11.63 -3.30
N LYS A 122 28.32 -11.82 -3.04
CA LYS A 122 29.06 -13.03 -3.42
C LYS A 122 28.55 -14.32 -2.76
N ASN A 123 27.75 -14.20 -1.70
CA ASN A 123 27.13 -15.34 -1.02
C ASN A 123 25.73 -15.67 -1.58
N GLY A 124 25.27 -14.92 -2.59
CA GLY A 124 23.95 -15.08 -3.19
C GLY A 124 22.82 -14.42 -2.40
N VAL A 125 23.14 -13.54 -1.43
CA VAL A 125 22.15 -12.82 -0.64
C VAL A 125 21.77 -11.52 -1.35
N THR A 126 20.48 -11.32 -1.61
CA THR A 126 19.99 -10.06 -2.15
C THR A 126 19.71 -9.05 -1.04
N TYR A 127 20.16 -7.82 -1.25
CA TYR A 127 19.84 -6.64 -0.45
C TYR A 127 19.10 -5.62 -1.30
N PHE A 128 18.17 -4.89 -0.67
CA PHE A 128 17.36 -3.87 -1.31
C PHE A 128 17.66 -2.50 -0.70
N GLN A 129 18.02 -1.53 -1.54
CA GLN A 129 18.25 -0.16 -1.10
C GLN A 129 16.92 0.58 -0.95
N ILE A 130 16.55 0.94 0.29
CA ILE A 130 15.26 1.58 0.58
C ILE A 130 15.35 3.12 0.66
N ARG A 131 16.57 3.64 0.80
CA ARG A 131 16.97 5.07 0.76
C ARG A 131 18.51 5.13 0.67
N PRO A 132 19.13 6.31 0.42
CA PRO A 132 20.58 6.42 0.38
C PRO A 132 21.26 5.78 1.61
N HIS A 133 22.30 4.99 1.34
CA HIS A 133 23.10 4.27 2.36
C HIS A 133 22.34 3.33 3.31
N THR A 134 21.08 2.99 3.03
CA THR A 134 20.27 2.12 3.90
C THR A 134 19.69 0.97 3.10
N TRP A 135 20.02 -0.24 3.52
CA TRP A 135 19.67 -1.48 2.84
C TRP A 135 18.88 -2.41 3.76
N MET A 136 18.06 -3.27 3.15
CA MET A 136 17.32 -4.33 3.82
C MET A 136 17.74 -5.68 3.26
N HIS A 137 17.91 -6.67 4.13
CA HIS A 137 18.17 -8.05 3.73
C HIS A 137 16.91 -8.68 3.09
N GLN A 138 17.08 -9.61 2.16
CA GLN A 138 15.95 -10.27 1.47
C GLN A 138 14.92 -10.92 2.41
N ASP A 139 15.38 -11.48 3.53
CA ASP A 139 14.51 -12.14 4.51
C ASP A 139 13.76 -11.14 5.41
N ASP A 140 14.21 -9.88 5.44
CA ASP A 140 13.61 -8.81 6.23
C ASP A 140 12.54 -8.03 5.46
N VAL A 141 12.30 -8.39 4.21
CA VAL A 141 11.20 -7.88 3.39
C VAL A 141 10.25 -9.01 2.99
N GLU A 142 9.03 -8.65 2.63
CA GLU A 142 8.16 -9.51 1.84
C GLU A 142 8.31 -9.11 0.38
N GLN A 143 8.46 -10.09 -0.51
CA GLN A 143 8.51 -9.85 -1.95
C GLN A 143 7.13 -10.14 -2.54
N LEU A 144 6.53 -9.11 -3.14
CA LEU A 144 5.15 -9.14 -3.62
C LEU A 144 5.13 -8.95 -5.14
N SER A 145 4.27 -9.69 -5.82
CA SER A 145 3.86 -9.39 -7.18
C SER A 145 2.73 -8.35 -7.16
N GLN A 146 2.56 -7.60 -8.26
CA GLN A 146 1.38 -6.75 -8.48
C GLN A 146 0.02 -7.47 -8.32
N HIS A 147 0.03 -8.80 -8.37
CA HIS A 147 -1.17 -9.62 -8.21
C HIS A 147 -1.43 -10.01 -6.75
N ASP A 148 -0.46 -9.87 -5.84
CA ASP A 148 -0.59 -10.18 -4.41
C ASP A 148 -1.36 -9.04 -3.69
N LEU A 149 -2.60 -8.76 -4.10
CA LEU A 149 -3.38 -7.59 -3.70
C LEU A 149 -3.59 -7.49 -2.18
N ALA A 150 -3.86 -8.61 -1.50
CA ALA A 150 -3.91 -8.64 -0.02
C ALA A 150 -2.59 -8.18 0.62
N GLY A 151 -1.44 -8.57 0.05
CA GLY A 151 -0.14 -8.09 0.51
C GLY A 151 0.11 -6.61 0.19
N LEU A 152 -0.54 -6.11 -0.86
CA LEU A 152 -0.55 -4.70 -1.28
C LEU A 152 -1.62 -3.86 -0.56
N ASP A 153 -2.17 -4.38 0.56
CA ASP A 153 -3.14 -3.71 1.42
C ASP A 153 -4.52 -3.46 0.77
N PHE A 154 -4.91 -4.31 -0.18
CA PHE A 154 -6.30 -4.39 -0.64
C PHE A 154 -7.08 -5.41 0.20
N ASP A 155 -8.24 -4.98 0.69
CA ASP A 155 -9.19 -5.84 1.38
C ASP A 155 -10.41 -6.12 0.53
N CYS A 156 -10.98 -7.31 0.70
CA CYS A 156 -12.29 -7.63 0.18
C CYS A 156 -13.34 -7.49 1.30
N ILE A 157 -14.33 -6.64 1.08
CA ILE A 157 -15.50 -6.52 1.96
C ILE A 157 -16.65 -7.22 1.26
N GLU A 158 -17.15 -8.28 1.87
CA GLU A 158 -18.33 -8.99 1.38
C GLU A 158 -19.58 -8.44 2.06
N ALA A 159 -20.50 -7.90 1.26
CA ALA A 159 -21.81 -7.48 1.73
C ALA A 159 -22.81 -8.61 1.47
N GLU A 160 -23.41 -9.12 2.55
CA GLU A 160 -24.58 -9.98 2.44
C GLU A 160 -25.70 -9.26 1.69
N HIS A 161 -26.52 -10.01 0.96
CA HIS A 161 -27.66 -9.45 0.26
C HIS A 161 -28.60 -8.72 1.23
N THR A 162 -28.80 -7.41 1.02
CA THR A 162 -29.81 -6.65 1.75
C THR A 162 -31.12 -6.57 0.97
N THR A 163 -32.22 -6.84 1.66
CA THR A 163 -33.57 -6.58 1.15
C THR A 163 -34.14 -5.26 1.65
N ASP A 164 -33.42 -4.54 2.53
CA ASP A 164 -33.89 -3.31 3.17
C ASP A 164 -32.75 -2.28 3.32
N PHE A 165 -32.59 -1.46 2.29
CA PHE A 165 -31.60 -0.38 2.26
C PHE A 165 -31.88 0.76 3.27
N THR A 166 -32.98 0.72 4.03
CA THR A 166 -33.28 1.77 5.02
C THR A 166 -32.51 1.59 6.33
N ARG A 167 -31.84 0.44 6.52
CA ARG A 167 -31.10 0.09 7.75
C ARG A 167 -29.66 -0.34 7.49
N THR A 168 -29.04 0.16 6.43
CA THR A 168 -27.68 -0.21 6.01
C THR A 168 -26.62 -0.06 7.11
N LEU A 169 -26.74 0.93 8.00
CA LEU A 169 -25.80 1.12 9.12
C LEU A 169 -25.86 0.01 10.19
N ASP A 170 -26.96 -0.74 10.26
CA ASP A 170 -27.10 -1.89 11.18
C ASP A 170 -26.51 -3.18 10.56
N GLU A 171 -26.11 -3.15 9.29
CA GLU A 171 -25.66 -4.33 8.57
C GLU A 171 -24.23 -4.69 8.96
N ARG A 172 -24.01 -6.01 9.14
CA ARG A 172 -22.75 -6.53 9.66
C ARG A 172 -21.55 -6.21 8.78
N TRP A 173 -21.75 -6.17 7.46
CA TRP A 173 -20.69 -5.82 6.52
C TRP A 173 -20.19 -4.37 6.70
N VAL A 174 -21.06 -3.41 7.06
CA VAL A 174 -20.63 -2.03 7.33
C VAL A 174 -19.76 -1.96 8.58
N ILE A 175 -20.17 -2.68 9.62
CA ILE A 175 -19.40 -2.78 10.87
C ILE A 175 -18.03 -3.42 10.61
N ASP A 176 -18.00 -4.51 9.84
CA ASP A 176 -16.76 -5.24 9.56
C ASP A 176 -15.86 -4.46 8.59
N ALA A 177 -16.43 -3.71 7.64
CA ALA A 177 -15.71 -2.73 6.82
C ALA A 177 -15.04 -1.64 7.67
N LEU A 178 -15.80 -1.02 8.58
CA LEU A 178 -15.27 0.00 9.49
C LEU A 178 -14.17 -0.55 10.40
N LYS A 179 -14.31 -1.79 10.89
CA LYS A 179 -13.26 -2.47 11.65
C LYS A 179 -12.02 -2.69 10.80
N SER A 180 -12.17 -3.19 9.56
CA SER A 180 -11.04 -3.41 8.65
C SER A 180 -10.29 -2.09 8.42
N ILE A 181 -11.01 -1.03 8.07
CA ILE A 181 -10.45 0.31 7.90
C ILE A 181 -9.70 0.74 9.18
N SER A 182 -10.31 0.61 10.36
CA SER A 182 -9.66 0.97 11.62
C SER A 182 -8.37 0.18 11.91
N SER A 183 -8.34 -1.13 11.63
CA SER A 183 -7.16 -1.95 11.89
C SER A 183 -5.97 -1.61 11.00
N HIS A 184 -6.22 -1.07 9.80
CA HIS A 184 -5.16 -0.62 8.89
C HIS A 184 -4.56 0.74 9.29
N PHE A 185 -5.30 1.56 10.04
CA PHE A 185 -4.80 2.84 10.57
C PHE A 185 -4.14 2.71 11.95
N ASP A 186 -4.54 1.74 12.77
CA ASP A 186 -3.98 1.57 14.12
C ASP A 186 -2.55 0.98 14.12
N SER A 187 -2.10 0.34 13.03
CA SER A 187 -0.73 -0.17 12.91
C SER A 187 0.34 0.93 12.79
N GLU A 188 -0.05 2.18 12.45
CA GLU A 188 0.88 3.32 12.41
C GLU A 188 1.18 3.91 13.80
N LYS A 189 0.40 3.53 14.83
CA LYS A 189 0.66 3.99 16.20
C LYS A 189 1.70 3.08 16.85
N GLY A 190 2.95 3.53 16.80
CA GLY A 190 4.04 3.02 17.63
C GLY A 190 3.68 2.96 19.13
N PRO A 191 4.58 2.48 19.99
CA PRO A 191 4.32 2.03 21.38
C PRO A 191 3.67 3.05 22.35
N ALA A 192 3.37 4.28 21.93
CA ALA A 192 2.66 5.28 22.71
C ALA A 192 1.17 4.97 22.93
N SER A 193 0.53 4.12 22.11
CA SER A 193 -0.89 3.72 22.33
C SER A 193 -1.07 2.68 23.44
N ALA A 194 0.01 2.04 23.91
CA ALA A 194 -0.05 1.06 24.99
C ALA A 194 0.01 1.68 26.41
N GLN A 195 0.21 2.99 26.52
CA GLN A 195 0.21 3.70 27.81
C GLN A 195 -1.04 4.56 27.99
N ALA A 196 -2.22 3.96 27.86
CA ALA A 196 -3.46 4.57 28.32
C ALA A 196 -4.46 3.50 28.78
N LYS A 197 -4.01 2.60 29.66
CA LYS A 197 -4.89 1.85 30.56
C LYS A 197 -4.21 1.78 31.93
N MET A 198 -4.49 2.80 32.75
CA MET A 198 -4.55 2.65 34.21
C MET A 198 -6.01 2.65 34.61
#